data_AF-A0A8T2WRA1-F1
#
_entry.id   AF-A0A8T2WRA1-F1
#
_cell.length_a   1.000
_cell.length_b   1.000
_cell.length_c   1.000
_cell.angle_alpha   90.00
_cell.angle_beta   90.00
_cell.angle_gamma   90.00
#
_symmetry.space_group_name_H-M   'P 1'
#
loop_
_entity.id
_entity.type
_entity.pdbx_description
1 polymer ?
#
loop_
_entity_poly.entity_id
_entity_poly.type
_entity_poly.pdbx_seq_one_letter_code
_entity_poly.pdbx_strand_id
1 'polypeptide(L)'
;VAERAHLLWNNERILKLIEHNRQVIVPLVFSALEQNTLNHWNQSVLIQTQHIRKMFCEMDEELVLACQRKLEEQDSLSSVEAEKRRLTWERLENAAALQPRADNILPVSCALLPARC
;
A
#
# COMPACT_ATOMS: atom_id res chain seq x y z
N VAL A 1 12.09 -4.60 14.10
CA VAL A 1 11.72 -5.71 13.18
C VAL A 1 12.46 -5.57 11.85
N ALA A 2 12.33 -4.44 11.13
CA ALA A 2 13.01 -4.22 9.84
C ALA A 2 14.52 -4.54 9.84
N GLU A 3 15.28 -4.02 10.82
CA GLU A 3 16.71 -4.31 10.93
C GLU A 3 17.03 -5.81 11.00
N ARG A 4 16.28 -6.57 11.81
CA ARG A 4 16.48 -8.03 11.93
C ARG A 4 16.09 -8.75 10.65
N ALA A 5 15.07 -8.30 9.93
CA ALA A 5 14.71 -8.85 8.63
C ALA A 5 15.82 -8.56 7.60
N HIS A 6 16.45 -7.39 7.65
CA HIS A 6 17.52 -7.03 6.74
C HIS A 6 18.80 -7.85 6.93
N LEU A 7 19.04 -8.44 8.11
CA LEU A 7 20.16 -9.35 8.32
C LEU A 7 20.10 -10.62 7.46
N LEU A 8 18.93 -11.00 6.94
CA LEU A 8 18.80 -12.15 6.04
C LEU A 8 19.59 -11.95 4.74
N TRP A 9 19.70 -10.71 4.26
CA TRP A 9 20.43 -10.37 3.04
C TRP A 9 21.94 -10.46 3.21
N ASN A 10 22.44 -10.37 4.45
CA ASN A 10 23.86 -10.51 4.75
C ASN A 10 24.31 -11.99 4.83
N ASN A 11 23.37 -12.93 4.80
CA ASN A 11 23.70 -14.35 4.83
C ASN A 11 23.97 -14.86 3.41
N GLU A 12 25.22 -15.20 3.11
CA GLU A 12 25.63 -15.65 1.78
C GLU A 12 24.83 -16.85 1.25
N ARG A 13 24.37 -17.75 2.11
CA ARG A 13 23.58 -18.92 1.68
C ARG A 13 22.19 -18.48 1.22
N ILE A 14 21.58 -17.55 1.95
CA ILE A 14 20.29 -16.96 1.60
C ILE A 14 20.44 -16.12 0.33
N LEU A 15 21.51 -15.32 0.24
CA LEU A 15 21.78 -14.48 -0.93
C LEU A 15 21.94 -15.32 -2.20
N LYS A 16 22.67 -16.44 -2.14
CA LYS A 16 22.76 -17.37 -3.28
C LYS A 16 21.39 -17.91 -3.70
N LEU A 17 20.52 -18.29 -2.75
CA LEU A 17 19.18 -18.74 -3.09
C LEU A 17 18.35 -17.63 -3.76
N ILE A 18 18.49 -16.38 -3.30
CA ILE A 18 17.86 -15.22 -3.91
C ILE A 18 18.37 -15.02 -5.34
N GLU A 19 19.68 -15.11 -5.56
CA GLU A 19 20.31 -14.94 -6.87
C GLU A 19 19.79 -15.94 -7.91
N HIS A 20 19.64 -17.21 -7.52
CA HIS A 20 19.09 -18.26 -8.39
C HIS A 20 17.61 -18.08 -8.69
N ASN A 21 16.86 -17.42 -7.79
CA ASN A 21 15.41 -17.24 -7.88
C ASN A 21 15.00 -15.76 -8.06
N ARG A 22 15.95 -14.91 -8.50
CA ARG A 22 15.81 -13.45 -8.47
C ARG A 22 14.61 -12.95 -9.27
N GLN A 23 14.31 -13.62 -10.38
CA GLN A 23 13.17 -13.32 -11.27
C GLN A 23 11.82 -13.39 -10.54
N VAL A 24 11.72 -14.11 -9.43
CA VAL A 24 10.52 -14.20 -8.60
C VAL A 24 10.66 -13.36 -7.33
N ILE A 25 11.80 -13.47 -6.64
CA ILE A 25 11.97 -12.86 -5.32
C ILE A 25 12.10 -11.34 -5.42
N VAL A 26 12.92 -10.82 -6.35
CA VAL A 26 13.19 -9.38 -6.44
C VAL A 26 11.89 -8.60 -6.70
N PRO A 27 11.04 -8.96 -7.70
CA PRO A 27 9.78 -8.26 -7.92
C PRO A 27 8.82 -8.26 -6.73
N LEU A 28 8.83 -9.31 -5.89
CA LEU A 28 7.93 -9.42 -4.73
C LEU A 28 8.30 -8.44 -3.61
N VAL A 29 9.60 -8.21 -3.39
CA VAL A 29 10.08 -7.36 -2.29
C VAL A 29 10.36 -5.93 -2.74
N PHE A 30 10.50 -5.70 -4.05
CA PHE A 30 10.98 -4.43 -4.61
C PHE A 30 10.16 -3.22 -4.15
N SER A 31 8.82 -3.28 -4.29
CA SER A 31 7.93 -2.17 -3.90
C SER A 31 8.12 -1.79 -2.43
N ALA A 32 8.23 -2.77 -1.52
CA ALA A 32 8.43 -2.50 -0.09
C ALA A 32 9.79 -1.85 0.19
N LEU A 33 10.84 -2.25 -0.53
CA LEU A 33 12.16 -1.63 -0.43
C LEU A 33 12.14 -0.20 -0.97
N GLU A 34 11.50 0.05 -2.11
CA GLU A 34 11.44 1.37 -2.71
C GLU A 34 10.66 2.36 -1.84
N GLN A 35 9.54 1.94 -1.25
CA GLN A 35 8.82 2.79 -0.30
C GLN A 35 9.66 3.12 0.94
N ASN A 36 10.49 2.18 1.39
CA ASN A 36 11.38 2.42 2.51
C ASN A 36 12.51 3.41 2.18
N THR A 37 12.96 3.54 0.93
CA THR A 37 14.02 4.50 0.57
C THR A 37 13.54 5.95 0.58
N LEU A 38 12.23 6.19 0.41
CA LEU A 38 11.66 7.53 0.28
C LEU A 38 11.64 8.31 1.60
N ASN A 39 11.17 7.70 2.70
CA ASN A 39 11.03 8.41 3.99
C ASN A 39 10.82 7.46 5.18
N HIS A 40 11.71 6.49 5.38
CA HIS A 40 11.69 5.69 6.60
C HIS A 40 12.25 6.49 7.80
N TRP A 41 11.54 6.49 8.94
CA TRP A 41 11.88 7.32 10.12
C TRP A 41 13.22 6.97 10.79
N ASN A 42 13.71 5.73 10.60
CA ASN A 42 14.99 5.27 11.13
C ASN A 42 16.07 5.27 10.04
N GLN A 43 17.13 6.05 10.26
CA GLN A 43 18.25 6.23 9.34
C GLN A 43 19.04 4.93 9.07
N SER A 44 19.23 4.08 10.07
CA SER A 44 19.92 2.80 9.91
C SER A 44 19.17 1.86 8.98
N VAL A 45 17.84 1.89 9.04
CA VAL A 45 16.98 1.11 8.13
C VAL A 45 17.04 1.67 6.71
N LEU A 46 17.08 3.00 6.55
CA LEU A 46 17.29 3.65 5.25
C LEU A 46 18.58 3.18 4.58
N ILE A 47 19.70 3.25 5.30
CA ILE A 47 21.03 2.84 4.78
C ILE A 47 21.02 1.36 4.40
N GLN A 48 20.46 0.49 5.25
CA GLN A 48 20.36 -0.95 4.95
C GLN A 48 19.50 -1.22 3.71
N THR A 49 18.37 -0.51 3.57
CA THR A 49 17.49 -0.65 2.39
C THR A 49 18.21 -0.22 1.12
N GLN A 50 18.98 0.88 1.16
CA GLN A 50 19.79 1.33 0.03
C GLN A 50 20.87 0.33 -0.35
N HIS A 51 21.53 -0.30 0.64
CA HIS A 51 22.50 -1.36 0.40
C HIS A 51 21.87 -2.56 -0.30
N ILE A 52 20.70 -3.02 0.16
CA ILE A 52 19.98 -4.14 -0.46
C ILE A 52 19.57 -3.80 -1.91
N ARG A 53 19.08 -2.58 -2.13
CA ARG A 53 18.72 -2.11 -3.47
C ARG A 53 19.92 -2.11 -4.41
N LYS A 54 21.08 -1.63 -3.94
CA LYS A 54 22.32 -1.66 -4.71
C LYS A 54 22.73 -3.09 -5.07
N MET A 55 22.70 -4.00 -4.10
CA MET A 55 23.00 -5.41 -4.31
C MET A 55 22.09 -6.05 -5.36
N PHE A 56 20.79 -5.72 -5.39
CA PHE A 56 19.90 -6.20 -6.44
C PHE A 56 20.22 -5.63 -7.83
N CYS A 57 20.60 -4.35 -7.92
CA CYS A 57 21.05 -3.77 -9.18
C CYS A 57 22.33 -4.45 -9.68
N GLU A 58 23.30 -4.72 -8.79
CA GLU A 58 24.54 -5.43 -9.12
C GLU A 58 24.27 -6.87 -9.58
N MET A 59 23.23 -7.52 -9.04
CA MET A 59 22.80 -8.85 -9.47
C MET A 59 22.12 -8.87 -10.84
N ASP A 60 21.18 -7.95 -11.08
CA ASP A 60 20.36 -7.93 -12.30
C ASP A 60 19.71 -6.55 -12.50
N GLU A 61 20.44 -5.65 -13.15
CA GLU A 61 20.01 -4.27 -13.40
C GLU A 61 18.73 -4.21 -14.26
N GLU A 62 18.63 -5.04 -15.29
CA GLU A 62 17.46 -5.06 -16.18
C GLU A 62 16.19 -5.46 -15.43
N LEU A 63 16.28 -6.46 -14.54
CA LEU A 63 15.17 -6.87 -13.69
C LEU A 63 14.74 -5.75 -12.74
N VAL A 64 15.69 -5.04 -12.13
CA VAL A 64 15.38 -3.91 -11.24
C VAL A 64 14.68 -2.79 -12.02
N LEU A 65 15.18 -2.44 -13.21
CA LEU A 65 14.54 -1.44 -14.07
C LEU A 65 13.13 -1.86 -14.48
N ALA A 66 12.90 -3.15 -14.75
CA ALA A 66 11.57 -3.67 -15.03
C ALA A 66 10.62 -3.57 -13.83
N CYS A 67 11.11 -3.84 -12.61
CA CYS A 67 10.35 -3.67 -11.38
C CYS A 67 9.98 -2.20 -11.14
N GLN A 68 10.93 -1.28 -11.39
CA GLN A 68 10.71 0.16 -11.26
C GLN A 68 9.60 0.64 -12.19
N ARG A 69 9.65 0.30 -13.49
CA ARG A 69 8.60 0.66 -14.45
C ARG A 69 7.23 0.13 -14.03
N LYS A 70 7.17 -1.13 -13.58
CA LYS A 70 5.92 -1.74 -13.13
C LYS A 70 5.35 -1.04 -11.89
N LEU A 71 6.20 -0.62 -10.96
CA LEU A 71 5.78 0.13 -9.77
C LEU A 71 5.19 1.49 -10.17
N GLU A 72 5.84 2.22 -11.06
CA GLU A 72 5.36 3.51 -11.58
C GLU A 72 4.00 3.37 -12.29
N GLU A 73 3.83 2.33 -13.10
CA GLU A 73 2.55 2.01 -13.74
C GLU A 73 1.46 1.74 -12.70
N GLN A 74 1.75 0.95 -11.67
CA GLN A 74 0.80 0.65 -10.59
C GLN A 74 0.42 1.88 -9.77
N ASP A 75 1.37 2.75 -9.44
CA ASP A 75 1.13 3.98 -8.70
C ASP A 75 0.27 4.96 -9.51
N SER A 76 0.48 5.03 -10.83
CA SER A 76 -0.35 5.84 -11.73
C SER A 76 -1.81 5.37 -11.75
N LEU A 77 -2.03 4.05 -11.83
CA LEU A 77 -3.37 3.45 -11.80
C LEU A 77 -4.05 3.68 -10.45
N SER A 78 -3.33 3.46 -9.35
CA SER A 78 -3.82 3.69 -7.98
C SER A 78 -4.21 5.16 -7.76
N SER A 79 -3.42 6.10 -8.29
CA SER A 79 -3.72 7.54 -8.23
C SER A 79 -5.03 7.88 -8.95
N VAL A 80 -5.24 7.34 -10.16
CA VAL A 80 -6.48 7.52 -10.92
C VAL A 80 -7.69 6.95 -10.16
N GLU A 81 -7.55 5.77 -9.54
CA GLU A 81 -8.61 5.17 -8.72
C GLU A 81 -8.89 5.96 -7.44
N ALA A 82 -7.85 6.51 -6.79
CA ALA A 82 -7.99 7.38 -5.64
C ALA A 82 -8.75 8.66 -6.00
N GLU A 83 -8.44 9.29 -7.14
CA GLU A 83 -9.13 10.49 -7.61
C GLU A 83 -10.61 10.21 -7.96
N LYS A 84 -10.90 9.09 -8.62
CA LYS A 84 -12.28 8.65 -8.86
C LYS A 84 -13.06 8.48 -7.56
N ARG A 85 -12.44 7.87 -6.54
CA ARG A 85 -13.03 7.73 -5.21
C ARG A 85 -13.28 9.09 -4.57
N ARG A 86 -12.30 10.00 -4.61
CA ARG A 86 -12.41 11.37 -4.07
C ARG A 86 -13.59 12.12 -4.68
N LEU A 87 -13.71 12.15 -6.01
CA LEU A 87 -14.81 12.81 -6.72
C LEU A 87 -16.17 12.19 -6.41
N THR A 88 -16.23 10.86 -6.22
CA THR A 88 -17.45 10.17 -5.84
C THR A 88 -17.90 10.59 -4.44
N TRP A 89 -16.97 10.65 -3.48
CA TRP A 89 -17.25 11.11 -2.11
C TRP A 89 -17.69 12.57 -2.08
N GLU A 90 -17.02 13.46 -2.82
CA GLU A 90 -17.38 14.88 -2.92
C GLU A 90 -18.81 15.08 -3.44
N ARG A 91 -19.24 14.30 -4.43
CA ARG A 91 -20.63 14.34 -4.93
C ARG A 91 -21.64 13.89 -3.87
N LEU A 92 -21.30 12.86 -3.09
CA LEU A 92 -22.16 12.37 -2.01
C LEU A 92 -22.29 13.40 -0.87
N GLU A 93 -21.18 14.02 -0.47
CA GLU A 93 -21.16 15.08 0.55
C GLU A 93 -21.97 16.29 0.11
N ASN A 94 -21.82 16.74 -1.15
CA ASN A 94 -22.60 17.84 -1.70
C ASN A 94 -24.11 17.51 -1.76
N ALA A 95 -24.46 16.29 -2.17
CA ALA A 95 -25.86 15.86 -2.18
C ALA A 95 -26.47 15.80 -0.77
N ALA A 96 -25.69 15.36 0.24
CA ALA A 96 -26.11 15.35 1.64
C ALA A 96 -26.24 16.77 2.21
N ALA A 97 -25.34 17.69 1.88
CA ALA A 97 -25.36 19.07 2.35
C ALA A 97 -26.55 19.88 1.80
N LEU A 98 -27.04 19.52 0.62
CA LEU A 98 -28.22 20.14 -0.01
C LEU A 98 -29.55 19.58 0.50
N GLN A 99 -29.54 18.48 1.26
CA GLN A 99 -30.76 18.06 1.96
C GLN A 99 -31.04 19.06 3.09
N PRO A 100 -32.22 19.68 3.14
CA PRO A 100 -32.66 20.36 4.35
C PRO A 100 -32.54 19.35 5.48
N ARG A 101 -31.99 19.73 6.63
CA ARG A 101 -32.15 18.95 7.86
C ARG A 101 -33.64 18.61 7.93
N ALA A 102 -33.98 17.34 7.73
CA ALA A 102 -35.25 16.83 8.14
C ALA A 102 -35.20 16.83 9.67
N ASP A 103 -35.30 18.02 10.27
CA ASP A 103 -35.74 18.24 11.63
C ASP A 103 -37.20 17.81 11.68
N ASN A 104 -37.41 16.51 11.58
CA ASN A 104 -38.63 15.77 11.85
C ASN A 104 -38.21 14.31 11.98
N ILE A 105 -37.39 14.06 13.01
CA ILE A 105 -37.41 12.76 13.69
C ILE A 105 -38.83 12.64 14.25
N LEU A 106 -39.76 12.14 13.44
CA LEU A 106 -40.98 11.55 13.97
C LEU A 106 -40.50 10.40 14.85
N PRO A 107 -40.82 10.39 16.15
CA PRO A 107 -40.49 9.26 16.99
C PRO A 107 -41.22 8.07 16.36
N VAL A 108 -40.47 7.02 16.04
CA VAL A 108 -41.05 5.73 15.67
C VAL A 108 -41.87 5.29 16.87
N SER A 109 -43.18 5.58 16.84
CA SER A 109 -44.13 5.09 17.82
C SER A 109 -44.30 3.60 17.54
N CYS A 110 -43.41 2.81 18.13
CA CYS A 110 -43.55 1.38 18.25
C CYS A 110 -44.58 1.10 19.36
N ALA A 111 -45.86 1.36 19.07
CA ALA A 111 -46.95 0.95 19.92
C ALA A 111 -48.19 0.78 19.07
N LEU A 112 -48.53 -0.48 18.77
CA LEU A 112 -49.88 -1.07 18.86
C LEU A 112 -49.91 -2.35 18.01
N LEU A 113 -49.36 -3.43 18.56
CA LEU A 113 -49.91 -4.76 18.31
C LEU A 113 -50.69 -5.15 19.57
N PRO A 114 -52.01 -5.37 19.49
CA PRO A 114 -52.77 -5.83 20.63
C PRO A 114 -52.33 -7.25 20.95
N ALA A 115 -51.74 -7.44 22.13
CA ALA A 115 -51.66 -8.73 22.76
C ALA A 115 -53.07 -9.20 23.15
N ARG A 116 -53.28 -10.53 23.08
CA ARG A 116 -54.31 -11.40 23.70
C ARG A 116 -55.11 -12.17 22.65
N CYS A 117 -55.28 -13.49 22.72
CA CYS A 117 -54.97 -14.52 23.72
C CYS A 117 -54.73 -15.83 22.98
#